data_AF-A0A8U0IJZ1-F1
#
_entry.id   AF-A0A8U0IJZ1-F1
#
_cell.length_a   1.000
_cell.length_b   1.000
_cell.length_c   1.000
_cell.angle_alpha   90.00
_cell.angle_beta   90.00
_cell.angle_gamma   90.00
#
_symmetry.space_group_name_H-M   'P 1'
#
loop_
_entity.id
_entity.type
_entity.pdbx_description
1 polymer ?
#
loop_
_entity_poly.entity_id
_entity_poly.type
_entity_poly.pdbx_seq_one_letter_code
_entity_poly.pdbx_strand_id
1 'polypeptide(L)'
;MDVETAANSFIQLYEFLPTEDTPLDEPVIVTFPATHHDAEWTIVLNGDPTESHDVEGIPTSDSTVTVQPTQALVFLDGRHAGIIGAGAGEFYDDQFDTAVESLQEAFLTDFATEFK
;
A
#
# COMPACT_ATOMS: atom_id res chain seq x y z
N MET A 1 3.63 20.15 -4.27
CA MET A 1 4.03 19.24 -3.18
C MET A 1 4.67 18.08 -3.91
N ASP A 2 5.99 18.00 -3.89
CA ASP A 2 6.75 17.11 -4.77
C ASP A 2 6.41 15.65 -4.47
N VAL A 3 6.30 14.84 -5.52
CA VAL A 3 6.17 13.38 -5.46
C VAL A 3 7.20 12.78 -4.51
N GLU A 4 8.37 13.42 -4.37
CA GLU A 4 9.42 13.07 -3.42
C GLU A 4 9.02 13.21 -1.93
N THR A 5 8.02 14.02 -1.58
CA THR A 5 7.54 14.18 -0.18
C THR A 5 6.47 13.13 0.17
N ALA A 6 5.59 12.80 -0.77
CA ALA A 6 4.64 11.68 -0.61
C ALA A 6 5.37 10.33 -0.66
N ALA A 7 6.34 10.20 -1.57
CA ALA A 7 7.31 9.11 -1.56
C ALA A 7 8.15 9.13 -0.30
N ASN A 8 8.54 10.30 0.27
CA ASN A 8 9.21 10.33 1.58
C ASN A 8 8.31 9.90 2.73
N SER A 9 7.00 10.12 2.66
CA SER A 9 6.05 9.62 3.68
C SER A 9 5.82 8.11 3.53
N PHE A 10 5.88 7.60 2.30
CA PHE A 10 6.00 6.16 2.04
C PHE A 10 7.38 5.61 2.45
N ILE A 11 8.44 6.43 2.36
CA ILE A 11 9.77 6.17 2.93
C ILE A 11 9.72 6.21 4.46
N GLN A 12 8.77 6.92 5.08
CA GLN A 12 8.56 6.87 6.54
C GLN A 12 7.78 5.63 6.98
N LEU A 13 6.90 5.09 6.13
CA LEU A 13 6.47 3.68 6.22
C LEU A 13 7.67 2.71 6.06
N TYR A 14 8.69 3.13 5.32
CA TYR A 14 9.98 2.46 5.13
C TYR A 14 11.02 2.74 6.24
N GLU A 15 10.86 3.78 7.07
CA GLU A 15 11.60 3.92 8.34
C GLU A 15 11.10 2.88 9.36
N PHE A 16 9.92 2.31 9.12
CA PHE A 16 9.44 1.08 9.73
C PHE A 16 9.78 -0.18 8.92
N LEU A 17 10.43 -0.08 7.75
CA LEU A 17 10.96 -1.28 7.14
C LEU A 17 12.08 -1.78 8.04
N PRO A 18 11.93 -2.99 8.58
CA PRO A 18 12.96 -3.60 9.36
C PRO A 18 14.21 -3.82 8.48
N THR A 19 15.37 -3.53 9.04
CA THR A 19 16.63 -4.01 8.46
C THR A 19 16.73 -5.53 8.70
N GLU A 20 17.69 -6.23 8.08
CA GLU A 20 17.96 -7.65 8.37
C GLU A 20 18.14 -7.92 9.89
N ASP A 21 18.49 -6.89 10.68
CA ASP A 21 18.64 -6.94 12.13
C ASP A 21 17.34 -6.76 12.93
N THR A 22 16.22 -6.34 12.32
CA THR A 22 14.98 -6.04 13.06
C THR A 22 13.68 -6.45 12.35
N PRO A 23 13.59 -7.61 11.65
CA PRO A 23 12.42 -8.02 10.86
C PRO A 23 11.09 -7.78 11.60
N LEU A 24 10.10 -7.28 10.87
CA LEU A 24 8.72 -7.24 11.34
C LEU A 24 8.22 -8.67 11.18
N ASP A 25 8.03 -9.37 12.29
CA ASP A 25 7.53 -10.75 12.30
C ASP A 25 6.12 -10.89 11.69
N GLU A 26 5.40 -9.78 11.49
CA GLU A 26 4.04 -9.74 10.94
C GLU A 26 3.85 -8.59 9.94
N PRO A 27 3.07 -8.80 8.86
CA PRO A 27 2.75 -7.76 7.90
C PRO A 27 1.86 -6.67 8.53
N VAL A 28 2.13 -5.43 8.17
CA VAL A 28 1.40 -4.26 8.63
C VAL A 28 0.21 -4.00 7.72
N ILE A 29 -0.99 -3.92 8.29
CA ILE A 29 -2.23 -3.65 7.57
C ILE A 29 -2.75 -2.27 7.97
N VAL A 30 -2.98 -1.39 6.99
CA VAL A 30 -3.45 -0.02 7.21
C VAL A 30 -4.63 0.25 6.30
N THR A 31 -5.70 0.82 6.86
CA THR A 31 -6.91 1.23 6.13
C THR A 31 -7.19 2.71 6.35
N PHE A 32 -7.51 3.44 5.28
CA PHE A 32 -7.83 4.87 5.35
C PHE A 32 -8.77 5.27 4.20
N PRO A 33 -9.53 6.37 4.32
CA PRO A 33 -10.54 6.73 3.33
C PRO A 33 -9.94 7.11 1.96
N ALA A 34 -10.62 6.70 0.89
CA ALA A 34 -10.35 7.08 -0.49
C ALA A 34 -11.29 8.22 -0.90
N THR A 35 -10.83 9.46 -0.75
CA THR A 35 -11.69 10.67 -0.85
C THR A 35 -12.35 10.81 -2.23
N HIS A 36 -11.71 10.28 -3.27
CA HIS A 36 -12.17 10.37 -4.65
C HIS A 36 -13.04 9.19 -5.11
N HIS A 37 -13.20 8.15 -4.29
CA HIS A 37 -13.83 6.89 -4.69
C HIS A 37 -14.98 6.43 -3.80
N ASP A 38 -15.38 7.23 -2.78
CA ASP A 38 -16.40 6.85 -1.79
C ASP A 38 -16.12 5.45 -1.18
N ALA A 39 -14.84 5.14 -0.99
CA ALA A 39 -14.32 3.82 -0.66
C ALA A 39 -13.18 3.93 0.36
N GLU A 40 -12.54 2.81 0.68
CA GLU A 40 -11.36 2.74 1.54
C GLU A 40 -10.15 2.19 0.78
N TRP A 41 -9.00 2.81 1.01
CA TRP A 41 -7.70 2.26 0.71
C TRP A 41 -7.33 1.23 1.78
N THR A 42 -6.75 0.12 1.37
CA THR A 42 -6.12 -0.85 2.26
C THR A 42 -4.69 -1.12 1.78
N ILE A 43 -3.72 -0.97 2.65
CA ILE A 43 -2.32 -1.29 2.39
C ILE A 43 -1.96 -2.52 3.23
N VAL A 44 -1.32 -3.50 2.61
CA VAL A 44 -0.66 -4.61 3.32
C VAL A 44 0.82 -4.54 3.01
N LEU A 45 1.63 -4.14 3.99
CA LEU A 45 3.07 -4.02 3.90
C LEU A 45 3.74 -5.23 4.55
N ASN A 46 4.55 -5.95 3.79
CA ASN A 46 5.50 -6.88 4.35
C ASN A 46 6.81 -6.15 4.64
N GLY A 47 7.10 -6.00 5.93
CA GLY A 47 8.35 -5.46 6.39
C GLY A 47 9.52 -6.39 6.15
N ASP A 48 9.31 -7.70 6.20
CA ASP A 48 10.39 -8.67 6.21
C ASP A 48 11.23 -8.58 4.92
N PRO A 49 12.57 -8.45 5.04
CA PRO A 49 13.44 -8.33 3.88
C PRO A 49 13.70 -9.67 3.17
N THR A 50 13.29 -10.79 3.76
CA THR A 50 13.66 -12.14 3.34
C THR A 50 12.49 -13.09 3.13
N GLU A 51 11.44 -13.00 3.94
CA GLU A 51 10.32 -13.93 3.96
C GLU A 51 9.05 -13.28 3.43
N SER A 52 8.21 -14.08 2.76
CA SER A 52 6.88 -13.67 2.32
C SER A 52 5.84 -14.02 3.39
N HIS A 53 4.82 -13.18 3.56
CA HIS A 53 3.74 -13.42 4.51
C HIS A 53 2.39 -13.59 3.82
N ASP A 54 1.62 -14.56 4.29
CA ASP A 54 0.22 -14.73 3.91
C ASP A 54 -0.67 -13.95 4.88
N VAL A 55 -1.59 -13.16 4.34
CA VAL A 55 -2.55 -12.35 5.09
C VAL A 55 -3.95 -12.80 4.74
N GLU A 56 -4.65 -13.33 5.73
CA GLU A 56 -6.05 -13.74 5.63
C GLU A 56 -6.99 -12.56 5.87
N GLY A 57 -8.17 -12.61 5.24
CA GLY A 57 -9.22 -11.61 5.38
C GLY A 57 -9.01 -10.33 4.57
N ILE A 58 -7.99 -10.30 3.70
CA ILE A 58 -7.68 -9.16 2.81
C ILE A 58 -7.60 -9.66 1.36
N PRO A 59 -8.15 -8.91 0.39
CA PRO A 59 -8.85 -7.64 0.55
C PRO A 59 -10.32 -7.78 0.96
N THR A 60 -10.82 -9.01 1.10
CA THR A 60 -12.14 -9.33 1.65
C THR A 60 -12.03 -10.48 2.65
N SER A 61 -13.01 -10.62 3.56
CA SER A 61 -12.96 -11.56 4.68
C SER A 61 -12.75 -13.05 4.32
N ASP A 62 -12.99 -13.42 3.06
CA ASP A 62 -12.81 -14.79 2.55
C ASP A 62 -11.58 -14.93 1.63
N SER A 63 -10.71 -13.92 1.57
CA SER A 63 -9.53 -13.89 0.72
C SER A 63 -8.24 -14.06 1.53
N THR A 64 -7.23 -14.64 0.89
CA THR A 64 -5.85 -14.67 1.40
C THR A 64 -4.93 -14.08 0.34
N VAL A 65 -4.04 -13.18 0.75
CA VAL A 65 -3.04 -12.57 -0.14
C VAL A 65 -1.64 -12.83 0.39
N THR A 66 -0.74 -13.20 -0.52
CA THR A 66 0.69 -13.35 -0.20
C THR A 66 1.42 -12.06 -0.54
N VAL A 67 2.11 -11.48 0.44
CA VAL A 67 2.91 -10.26 0.25
C VAL A 67 4.39 -10.64 0.25
N GLN A 68 5.10 -10.28 -0.82
CA GLN A 68 6.52 -10.59 -1.01
C GLN A 68 7.41 -9.76 -0.09
N PRO A 69 8.67 -10.16 0.13
CA PRO A 69 9.62 -9.39 0.94
C PRO A 69 9.74 -7.94 0.48
N THR A 70 9.77 -6.98 1.41
CA THR A 70 9.86 -5.52 1.15
C THR A 70 8.78 -4.96 0.21
N GLN A 71 7.65 -5.65 0.09
CA GLN A 71 6.54 -5.29 -0.79
C GLN A 71 5.35 -4.78 0.01
N ALA A 72 4.60 -3.84 -0.55
CA ALA A 72 3.27 -3.46 -0.15
C ALA A 72 2.27 -3.76 -1.26
N LEU A 73 1.13 -4.36 -0.90
CA LEU A 73 -0.04 -4.45 -1.78
C LEU A 73 -1.00 -3.32 -1.42
N VAL A 74 -1.54 -2.65 -2.43
CA VAL A 74 -2.53 -1.59 -2.30
C VAL A 74 -3.85 -2.09 -2.88
N PHE A 75 -4.91 -1.91 -2.10
CA PHE A 75 -6.27 -2.26 -2.48
C PHE A 75 -7.17 -1.04 -2.34
N LEU A 76 -8.16 -0.94 -3.24
CA LEU A 76 -9.24 0.03 -3.18
C LEU A 76 -10.56 -0.74 -3.19
N ASP A 77 -11.38 -0.56 -2.16
CA ASP A 77 -12.67 -1.23 -2.02
C ASP A 77 -12.61 -2.75 -2.25
N GLY A 78 -11.63 -3.41 -1.62
CA GLY A 78 -11.49 -4.86 -1.79
C GLY A 78 -10.83 -5.30 -3.10
N ARG A 79 -10.42 -4.39 -3.99
CA ARG A 79 -9.84 -4.71 -5.30
C ARG A 79 -8.37 -4.32 -5.36
N HIS A 80 -7.55 -5.15 -6.00
CA HIS A 80 -6.12 -4.90 -6.12
C HIS A 80 -5.86 -3.68 -7.02
N ALA A 81 -5.37 -2.61 -6.41
CA ALA A 81 -5.16 -1.31 -7.02
C ALA A 81 -3.70 -1.10 -7.43
N GLY A 82 -2.75 -1.75 -6.75
CA GLY A 82 -1.35 -1.65 -7.10
C GLY A 82 -0.44 -2.40 -6.17
N ILE A 83 0.84 -2.43 -6.53
CA ILE A 83 1.94 -3.00 -5.76
C ILE A 83 3.03 -1.94 -5.63
N ILE A 84 3.63 -1.84 -4.44
CA ILE A 84 4.78 -0.97 -4.21
C ILE A 84 5.90 -1.81 -3.63
N GLY A 85 7.07 -1.86 -4.28
CA GLY A 85 8.25 -2.57 -3.80
C GLY A 85 9.46 -1.65 -3.65
N ALA A 86 10.60 -2.23 -3.24
CA ALA A 86 11.86 -1.53 -2.93
C ALA A 86 12.55 -0.74 -4.06
N GLY A 87 11.96 -0.70 -5.25
CA GLY A 87 12.48 0.12 -6.34
C GLY A 87 11.46 0.57 -7.38
N ALA A 88 10.19 0.20 -7.23
CA ALA A 88 9.14 0.56 -8.18
C ALA A 88 7.76 0.42 -7.53
N GLY A 89 6.84 1.31 -7.92
CA GLY A 89 5.42 1.16 -7.68
C GLY A 89 4.70 0.98 -9.01
N GLU A 90 3.74 0.06 -9.06
CA GLU A 90 2.86 -0.16 -10.20
C GLU A 90 1.42 -0.05 -9.71
N PHE A 91 0.63 0.78 -10.38
CA PHE A 91 -0.81 0.93 -10.14
C PHE A 91 -1.58 0.48 -11.37
N TYR A 92 -2.74 -0.13 -11.14
CA TYR A 92 -3.57 -0.72 -12.19
C TYR A 92 -4.75 0.19 -12.55
N ASP A 93 -4.43 1.39 -13.05
CA ASP A 93 -5.41 2.41 -13.42
C ASP A 93 -6.53 1.88 -14.33
N ASP A 94 -6.18 1.03 -15.31
CA ASP A 94 -7.13 0.45 -16.28
C ASP A 94 -8.27 -0.38 -15.64
N GLN A 95 -8.14 -0.75 -14.37
CA GLN A 95 -9.15 -1.53 -13.65
C GLN A 95 -10.17 -0.66 -12.90
N PHE A 96 -9.94 0.65 -12.82
CA PHE A 96 -10.76 1.57 -12.04
C PHE A 96 -11.26 2.72 -12.91
N ASP A 97 -12.56 2.99 -12.83
CA ASP A 97 -13.16 4.19 -13.41
C ASP A 97 -12.81 5.36 -12.48
N THR A 98 -11.60 5.90 -12.63
CA THR A 98 -11.12 6.98 -11.77
C THR A 98 -11.56 8.33 -12.32
N ALA A 99 -12.08 9.19 -11.43
CA ALA A 99 -12.39 10.59 -11.76
C ALA A 99 -11.14 11.49 -11.75
N VAL A 100 -9.97 10.92 -11.43
CA VAL A 100 -8.68 11.59 -11.27
C VAL A 100 -7.76 11.25 -12.45
N GLU A 101 -6.65 11.98 -12.59
CA GLU A 101 -5.69 11.76 -13.67
C GLU A 101 -4.95 10.41 -13.54
N SER A 102 -4.74 9.93 -12.31
CA SER A 102 -4.28 8.57 -12.03
C SER A 102 -4.67 8.08 -10.63
N LEU A 103 -4.85 6.76 -10.49
CA LEU A 103 -5.11 6.03 -9.26
C LEU A 103 -3.96 6.19 -8.26
N GLN A 104 -2.73 6.22 -8.77
CA GLN A 104 -1.54 6.50 -7.98
C GLN A 104 -1.59 7.89 -7.35
N GLU A 105 -1.96 8.93 -8.11
CA GLU A 105 -2.07 10.29 -7.57
C GLU A 105 -3.18 10.41 -6.53
N ALA A 106 -4.34 9.77 -6.74
CA ALA A 106 -5.40 9.71 -5.72
C ALA A 106 -4.91 9.06 -4.44
N PHE A 107 -4.29 7.88 -4.54
CA PHE A 107 -3.73 7.16 -3.39
C PHE A 107 -2.73 8.03 -2.61
N LEU A 108 -1.75 8.63 -3.30
CA LEU A 108 -0.73 9.45 -2.64
C LEU A 108 -1.32 10.71 -2.00
N THR A 109 -2.35 11.30 -2.61
CA THR A 109 -3.06 12.48 -2.06
C THR A 109 -3.83 12.13 -0.79
N ASP A 110 -4.60 11.04 -0.82
CA ASP A 110 -5.35 10.55 0.33
C ASP A 110 -4.40 10.14 1.47
N PHE A 111 -3.33 9.40 1.12
CA PHE A 111 -2.31 8.97 2.07
C PHE A 111 -1.63 10.16 2.77
N ALA A 112 -1.21 11.16 1.99
CA ALA A 112 -0.58 12.37 2.53
C ALA A 112 -1.55 13.27 3.31
N THR A 113 -2.87 13.05 3.19
CA THR A 113 -3.88 13.77 3.97
C THR A 113 -4.09 13.11 5.33
N GLU A 114 -4.11 11.78 5.37
CA GLU A 114 -4.35 11.03 6.62
C GLU A 114 -3.09 10.96 7.52
N PHE A 115 -1.90 10.82 6.93
CA PHE A 115 -0.66 10.56 7.69
C PHE A 115 0.27 11.78 7.82
N LYS A 116 -0.26 13.00 7.75
CA LYS A 116 0.51 14.26 7.81
C LYS A 116 0.69 14.86 9.20
#